data_AF-A0A101J3L3-F1
#
_entry.id   AF-A0A101J3L3-F1
#
_cell.length_a   1.000
_cell.length_b   1.000
_cell.length_c   1.000
_cell.angle_alpha   90.00
_cell.angle_beta   90.00
_cell.angle_gamma   90.00
#
_symmetry.space_group_name_H-M   'P 1'
#
loop_
_entity.id
_entity.type
_entity.pdbx_description
1 polymer ?
#
loop_
_entity_poly.entity_id
_entity_poly.type
_entity_poly.pdbx_seq_one_letter_code
_entity_poly.pdbx_strand_id
1 'polypeptide(L)'
;MNEAGLVVEQMWLDGTRYPEADERFALNELQWLQYQLDRAATLQQVLDSDTLLRISDRPFVYLHFLVTDAQGNSAVIEFLYGRMVVHRGEELPKAVLTNSTYETSLRYRADLKNGEVRHYEEMEHNSSGRFSKAADRLDKYEGQADPVAYAFATLDSVAQGEHTRWSIVYDVNNRVISYKTGANPLVQTIAMDDFNFSCGDRHLSRSIVATASGVEGFLPLTPEINMHSFRIMKEKLAFLKDLPEEEMKTIASWFRSVQCN
;
A
#
# COMPACT_ATOMS: atom_id res chain seq x y z
N MET A 1 3.62 -6.84 1.61
CA MET A 1 3.30 -8.29 1.55
C MET A 1 3.85 -8.95 2.80
N ASN A 2 3.18 -9.96 3.35
CA ASN A 2 3.72 -10.82 4.41
C ASN A 2 3.95 -12.27 3.94
N GLU A 3 4.48 -13.12 4.82
CA GLU A 3 4.78 -14.53 4.51
C GLU A 3 3.54 -15.39 4.20
N ALA A 4 2.34 -14.93 4.56
CA ALA A 4 1.09 -15.60 4.21
C ALA A 4 0.54 -15.17 2.83
N GLY A 5 1.19 -14.22 2.17
CA GLY A 5 0.76 -13.66 0.88
C GLY A 5 -0.31 -12.57 0.99
N LEU A 6 -0.56 -12.02 2.20
CA LEU A 6 -1.37 -10.82 2.37
C LEU A 6 -0.61 -9.60 1.85
N VAL A 7 -1.27 -8.77 1.05
CA VAL A 7 -0.78 -7.49 0.54
C VAL A 7 -1.69 -6.38 1.02
N VAL A 8 -1.09 -5.31 1.52
CA VAL A 8 -1.75 -4.05 1.87
C VAL A 8 -1.02 -2.95 1.15
N GLU A 9 -1.71 -2.26 0.25
CA GLU A 9 -1.21 -1.06 -0.46
C GLU A 9 -1.99 0.17 -0.01
N GLN A 10 -1.32 1.31 0.06
CA GLN A 10 -1.87 2.55 0.60
C GLN A 10 -1.85 3.68 -0.42
N MET A 11 -2.85 4.56 -0.35
CA MET A 11 -2.95 5.75 -1.20
C MET A 11 -3.44 6.94 -0.39
N TRP A 12 -3.03 8.15 -0.78
CA TRP A 12 -3.55 9.37 -0.17
C TRP A 12 -5.01 9.58 -0.55
N LEU A 13 -5.83 9.99 0.43
CA LEU A 13 -7.21 10.40 0.22
C LEU A 13 -7.56 11.56 1.17
N ASP A 14 -7.66 12.78 0.64
CA ASP A 14 -7.91 13.99 1.45
C ASP A 14 -9.27 13.96 2.20
N GLY A 15 -10.23 13.20 1.67
CA GLY A 15 -11.54 12.98 2.27
C GLY A 15 -11.54 12.04 3.48
N THR A 16 -10.41 11.38 3.78
CA THR A 16 -10.32 10.43 4.90
C THR A 16 -10.60 11.11 6.23
N ARG A 17 -11.43 10.47 7.06
CA ARG A 17 -11.72 10.83 8.44
C ARG A 17 -11.66 9.56 9.29
N TYR A 18 -10.55 9.39 10.01
CA TYR A 18 -10.36 8.27 10.92
C TYR A 18 -11.30 8.35 12.14
N PRO A 19 -11.58 7.22 12.81
CA PRO A 19 -12.44 7.20 13.98
C PRO A 19 -11.90 8.02 15.15
N GLU A 20 -12.82 8.68 15.86
CA GLU A 20 -12.51 9.30 17.16
C GLU A 20 -12.02 8.26 18.18
N ALA A 21 -11.46 8.74 19.28
CA ALA A 21 -11.01 7.86 20.36
C ALA A 21 -12.18 7.09 21.00
N ASP A 22 -12.04 5.77 21.03
CA ASP A 22 -12.94 4.83 21.71
C ASP A 22 -12.12 3.78 22.49
N GLU A 23 -12.76 2.70 22.95
CA GLU A 23 -12.15 1.63 23.75
C GLU A 23 -11.10 0.80 22.99
N ARG A 24 -10.97 0.96 21.67
CA ARG A 24 -10.00 0.22 20.85
C ARG A 24 -8.60 0.79 21.01
N PHE A 25 -7.61 -0.09 20.88
CA PHE A 25 -6.21 0.35 20.77
C PHE A 25 -6.02 1.22 19.54
N ALA A 26 -5.13 2.21 19.62
CA ALA A 26 -4.86 3.13 18.53
C ALA A 26 -3.42 2.99 18.03
N LEU A 27 -3.27 2.87 16.72
CA LEU A 27 -2.00 2.98 16.01
C LEU A 27 -2.08 4.12 15.00
N ASN A 28 -0.95 4.72 14.62
CA ASN A 28 -0.96 5.57 13.44
C ASN A 28 -1.22 4.75 12.16
N GLU A 29 -1.53 5.41 11.06
CA GLU A 29 -1.95 4.79 9.80
C GLU A 29 -0.90 3.84 9.20
N LEU A 30 0.39 4.14 9.36
CA LEU A 30 1.48 3.30 8.86
C LEU A 30 1.74 2.10 9.79
N GLN A 31 1.59 2.29 11.10
CA GLN A 31 1.65 1.22 12.09
C GLN A 31 0.44 0.28 11.98
N TRP A 32 -0.74 0.80 11.64
CA TRP A 32 -1.91 -0.02 11.34
C TRP A 32 -1.63 -0.94 10.15
N LEU A 33 -1.07 -0.42 9.06
CA LEU A 33 -0.66 -1.24 7.91
C LEU A 33 0.32 -2.35 8.34
N GLN A 34 1.35 -2.01 9.09
CA GLN A 34 2.33 -2.99 9.56
C GLN A 34 1.69 -4.04 10.48
N TYR A 35 0.80 -3.63 11.38
CA TYR A 35 0.05 -4.55 12.24
C TYR A 35 -0.74 -5.57 11.43
N GLN A 36 -1.40 -5.14 10.34
CA GLN A 36 -2.13 -6.07 9.48
C GLN A 36 -1.17 -7.09 8.83
N LEU A 37 -0.01 -6.64 8.35
CA LEU A 37 0.99 -7.55 7.79
C LEU A 37 1.60 -8.51 8.83
N ASP A 38 1.68 -8.09 10.10
CA ASP A 38 2.24 -8.90 11.18
C ASP A 38 1.23 -9.90 11.77
N ARG A 39 -0.08 -9.62 11.69
CA ARG A 39 -1.12 -10.34 12.45
C ARG A 39 -2.17 -11.05 11.61
N ALA A 40 -2.28 -10.73 10.32
CA ALA A 40 -3.30 -11.31 9.45
C ALA A 40 -2.69 -12.12 8.29
N ALA A 41 -3.26 -13.29 8.02
CA ALA A 41 -2.99 -14.09 6.82
C ALA A 41 -4.07 -13.89 5.74
N THR A 42 -5.27 -13.45 6.14
CA THR A 42 -6.45 -13.34 5.26
C THR A 42 -7.07 -11.95 5.34
N LEU A 43 -7.83 -11.58 4.30
CA LEU A 43 -8.59 -10.33 4.31
C LEU A 43 -9.58 -10.28 5.49
N GLN A 44 -10.23 -11.40 5.82
CA GLN A 44 -11.21 -11.42 6.91
C GLN A 44 -10.57 -11.07 8.26
N GLN A 45 -9.36 -11.57 8.55
CA GLN A 45 -8.63 -11.21 9.77
C GLN A 45 -8.28 -9.72 9.83
N VAL A 46 -7.97 -9.09 8.69
CA VAL A 46 -7.78 -7.64 8.62
C VAL A 46 -9.05 -6.91 9.03
N LEU A 47 -10.21 -7.32 8.52
CA LEU A 47 -11.50 -6.69 8.82
C LEU A 47 -11.91 -6.91 10.28
N ASP A 48 -11.71 -8.12 10.80
CA ASP A 48 -12.04 -8.45 12.20
C ASP A 48 -11.20 -7.63 13.20
N SER A 49 -10.00 -7.19 12.80
CA SER A 49 -9.12 -6.37 13.64
C SER A 49 -9.73 -5.02 14.02
N ASP A 50 -10.70 -4.49 13.25
CA ASP A 50 -11.37 -3.22 13.54
C ASP A 50 -12.16 -3.24 14.86
N THR A 51 -12.49 -4.43 15.38
CA THR A 51 -13.10 -4.59 16.71
C THR A 51 -12.13 -4.33 17.87
N LEU A 52 -10.82 -4.41 17.61
CA LEU A 52 -9.75 -4.32 18.60
C LEU A 52 -8.89 -3.07 18.42
N LEU A 53 -8.67 -2.68 17.17
CA LEU A 53 -7.67 -1.69 16.76
C LEU A 53 -8.31 -0.66 15.83
N ARG A 54 -8.06 0.62 16.08
CA ARG A 54 -8.38 1.74 15.19
C ARG A 54 -7.13 2.43 14.69
N ILE A 55 -7.27 3.17 13.60
CA ILE A 55 -6.30 4.20 13.22
C ILE A 55 -6.54 5.44 14.09
N SER A 56 -5.46 6.01 14.61
CA SER A 56 -5.43 7.24 15.39
C SER A 56 -6.06 8.40 14.59
N ASP A 57 -6.81 9.24 15.28
CA ASP A 57 -7.36 10.51 14.78
C ASP A 57 -6.29 11.60 14.61
N ARG A 58 -5.02 11.27 14.91
CA ARG A 58 -3.84 12.11 14.70
C ARG A 58 -2.86 11.43 13.74
N PRO A 59 -3.22 11.27 12.47
CA PRO A 59 -2.34 10.63 11.48
C PRO A 59 -1.21 11.56 11.03
N PHE A 60 -0.15 11.01 10.45
CA PHE A 60 0.81 11.85 9.70
C PHE A 60 0.23 12.23 8.34
N VAL A 61 -0.49 11.30 7.69
CA VAL A 61 -1.16 11.50 6.41
C VAL A 61 -2.51 10.78 6.35
N TYR A 62 -3.40 11.31 5.51
CA TYR A 62 -4.73 10.75 5.28
C TYR A 62 -4.69 9.68 4.19
N LEU A 63 -4.97 8.43 4.55
CA LEU A 63 -4.82 7.26 3.69
C LEU A 63 -6.13 6.47 3.57
N HIS A 64 -6.19 5.65 2.52
CA HIS A 64 -7.06 4.50 2.37
C HIS A 64 -6.26 3.34 1.75
N PHE A 65 -6.81 2.13 1.77
CA PHE A 65 -6.03 0.92 1.53
C PHE A 65 -6.71 -0.02 0.53
N LEU A 66 -5.91 -0.67 -0.30
CA LEU A 66 -6.30 -1.83 -1.09
C LEU A 66 -5.62 -3.06 -0.47
N VAL A 67 -6.43 -4.03 -0.06
CA VAL A 67 -5.97 -5.25 0.61
C VAL A 67 -6.32 -6.45 -0.26
N THR A 68 -5.38 -7.37 -0.44
CA THR A 68 -5.59 -8.65 -1.14
C THR A 68 -4.89 -9.77 -0.40
N ASP A 69 -5.56 -10.89 -0.17
CA ASP A 69 -4.96 -12.10 0.40
C ASP A 69 -4.53 -13.11 -0.67
N ALA A 70 -3.83 -14.17 -0.24
CA ALA A 70 -3.32 -15.21 -1.13
C ALA A 70 -4.43 -16.06 -1.79
N GLN A 71 -5.70 -15.90 -1.41
CA GLN A 71 -6.83 -16.54 -2.08
C GLN A 71 -7.44 -15.64 -3.17
N GLY A 72 -6.92 -14.41 -3.32
CA GLY A 72 -7.43 -13.41 -4.25
C GLY A 72 -8.66 -12.66 -3.73
N ASN A 73 -9.00 -12.79 -2.43
CA ASN A 73 -10.03 -11.94 -1.85
C ASN A 73 -9.45 -10.54 -1.69
N SER A 74 -10.16 -9.55 -2.23
CA SER A 74 -9.74 -8.14 -2.16
C SER A 74 -10.79 -7.27 -1.49
N ALA A 75 -10.32 -6.20 -0.85
CA ALA A 75 -11.17 -5.11 -0.39
C ALA A 75 -10.47 -3.76 -0.57
N VAL A 76 -11.27 -2.74 -0.85
CA VAL A 76 -10.88 -1.35 -0.60
C VAL A 76 -11.39 -0.96 0.77
N ILE A 77 -10.50 -0.45 1.62
CA ILE A 77 -10.79 -0.02 2.99
C ILE A 77 -10.55 1.49 3.06
N GLU A 78 -11.62 2.26 3.23
CA GLU A 78 -11.60 3.71 3.38
C GLU A 78 -12.03 4.07 4.80
N PHE A 79 -11.64 5.26 5.28
CA PHE A 79 -12.16 5.78 6.53
C PHE A 79 -12.92 7.05 6.24
N LEU A 80 -14.24 6.96 6.20
CA LEU A 80 -15.14 8.04 5.81
C LEU A 80 -16.13 8.25 6.95
N TYR A 81 -16.47 9.52 7.22
CA TYR A 81 -17.41 9.88 8.28
C TYR A 81 -17.02 9.35 9.67
N GLY A 82 -15.72 9.22 9.95
CA GLY A 82 -15.21 8.75 11.25
C GLY A 82 -15.35 7.24 11.46
N ARG A 83 -15.51 6.44 10.40
CA ARG A 83 -15.64 4.97 10.50
C ARG A 83 -14.96 4.26 9.33
N MET A 84 -14.62 3.00 9.54
CA MET A 84 -14.16 2.11 8.46
C MET A 84 -15.31 1.82 7.49
N VAL A 85 -15.07 2.04 6.20
CA VAL A 85 -15.96 1.72 5.07
C VAL A 85 -15.23 0.73 4.19
N VAL A 86 -15.84 -0.42 3.94
CA VAL A 86 -15.20 -1.56 3.26
C VAL A 86 -15.99 -1.89 2.00
N HIS A 87 -15.34 -1.85 0.85
CA HIS A 87 -15.90 -2.31 -0.42
C HIS A 87 -15.29 -3.68 -0.75
N ARG A 88 -16.12 -4.73 -0.82
CA ARG A 88 -15.70 -6.10 -1.14
C ARG A 88 -16.81 -6.88 -1.85
N GLY A 89 -16.47 -7.98 -2.53
CA GLY A 89 -17.45 -8.80 -3.23
C GLY A 89 -18.19 -8.00 -4.31
N GLU A 90 -19.52 -7.98 -4.28
CA GLU A 90 -20.34 -7.23 -5.26
C GLU A 90 -20.14 -5.71 -5.17
N GLU A 91 -19.78 -5.19 -3.99
CA GLU A 91 -19.46 -3.77 -3.79
C GLU A 91 -18.07 -3.40 -4.31
N LEU A 92 -17.23 -4.38 -4.67
CA LEU A 92 -15.92 -4.20 -5.29
C LEU A 92 -15.89 -4.79 -6.71
N PRO A 93 -16.66 -4.23 -7.67
CA PRO A 93 -16.70 -4.77 -9.03
C PRO A 93 -15.36 -4.69 -9.76
N LYS A 94 -14.43 -3.85 -9.27
CA LYS A 94 -13.05 -3.70 -9.76
C LYS A 94 -12.09 -3.55 -8.59
N ALA A 95 -11.17 -4.49 -8.40
CA ALA A 95 -10.11 -4.40 -7.39
C ALA A 95 -9.02 -3.39 -7.83
N VAL A 96 -9.38 -2.11 -7.87
CA VAL A 96 -8.53 -0.98 -8.24
C VAL A 96 -8.70 0.11 -7.18
N LEU A 97 -7.64 0.81 -6.84
CA LEU A 97 -7.70 1.98 -5.97
C LEU A 97 -6.87 3.11 -6.58
N THR A 98 -7.33 4.35 -6.41
CA THR A 98 -6.62 5.59 -6.74
C THR A 98 -6.95 6.64 -5.68
N ASN A 99 -6.41 7.87 -5.79
CA ASN A 99 -6.51 8.94 -4.80
C ASN A 99 -7.89 9.65 -4.71
N SER A 100 -8.98 8.96 -5.06
CA SER A 100 -10.37 9.43 -4.92
C SER A 100 -11.15 8.38 -4.15
N THR A 101 -12.29 8.73 -3.55
CA THR A 101 -13.13 7.69 -2.92
C THR A 101 -13.49 6.62 -3.95
N TYR A 102 -13.61 5.36 -3.49
CA TYR A 102 -13.93 4.25 -4.39
C TYR A 102 -15.26 4.47 -5.10
N GLU A 103 -16.28 4.97 -4.38
CA GLU A 103 -17.58 5.32 -4.94
C GLU A 103 -17.48 6.40 -6.03
N THR A 104 -16.71 7.48 -5.80
CA THR A 104 -16.49 8.53 -6.79
C THR A 104 -15.79 7.98 -8.04
N SER A 105 -14.82 7.09 -7.86
CA SER A 105 -14.10 6.45 -8.96
C SER A 105 -15.01 5.55 -9.81
N LEU A 106 -15.91 4.80 -9.18
CA LEU A 106 -16.93 4.00 -9.88
C LEU A 106 -17.92 4.87 -10.64
N ARG A 107 -18.42 5.95 -10.02
CA ARG A 107 -19.33 6.90 -10.66
C ARG A 107 -18.68 7.57 -11.87
N TYR A 108 -17.44 8.04 -11.72
CA TYR A 108 -16.67 8.63 -12.82
C TYR A 108 -16.56 7.68 -14.01
N ARG A 109 -16.24 6.40 -13.74
CA ARG A 109 -16.18 5.36 -14.77
C ARG A 109 -17.53 5.13 -15.45
N ALA A 110 -18.63 5.13 -14.69
CA ALA A 110 -19.98 4.98 -15.23
C ALA A 110 -20.36 6.16 -16.13
N ASP A 111 -20.13 7.39 -15.66
CA ASP A 111 -20.39 8.62 -16.42
C ASP A 111 -19.65 8.60 -17.77
N LEU A 112 -18.36 8.22 -17.78
CA LEU A 112 -17.57 8.09 -19.02
C LEU A 112 -18.16 7.05 -19.99
N LYS A 113 -18.63 5.90 -19.48
CA LYS A 113 -19.22 4.86 -20.33
C LYS A 113 -20.58 5.27 -20.89
N ASN A 114 -21.35 6.04 -20.13
CA ASN A 114 -22.68 6.51 -20.51
C ASN A 114 -22.64 7.79 -21.36
N GLY A 115 -21.47 8.43 -21.49
CA GLY A 115 -21.35 9.73 -22.15
C GLY A 115 -21.98 10.88 -21.36
N GLU A 116 -22.08 10.74 -20.03
CA GLU A 116 -22.60 11.78 -19.15
C GLU A 116 -21.60 12.92 -18.98
N VAL A 117 -22.09 14.16 -19.01
CA VAL A 117 -21.26 15.36 -18.81
C VAL A 117 -21.44 15.84 -17.38
N ARG A 118 -20.68 15.24 -16.46
CA ARG A 118 -20.54 15.72 -15.08
C ARG A 118 -19.23 16.48 -14.91
N HIS A 119 -19.27 17.56 -14.13
CA HIS A 119 -18.06 18.25 -13.72
C HIS A 119 -17.38 17.49 -12.57
N TYR A 120 -16.07 17.29 -12.71
CA TYR A 120 -15.19 16.74 -11.71
C TYR A 120 -14.04 17.72 -11.49
N GLU A 121 -13.61 17.87 -10.24
CA GLU A 121 -12.42 18.66 -9.92
C GLU A 121 -11.18 18.04 -10.58
N GLU A 122 -10.13 18.84 -10.83
CA GLU A 122 -8.96 18.40 -11.59
C GLU A 122 -8.28 17.16 -10.97
N MET A 123 -8.13 17.14 -9.63
CA MET A 123 -7.53 16.01 -8.92
C MET A 123 -8.41 14.75 -9.02
N GLU A 124 -9.73 14.90 -8.86
CA GLU A 124 -10.67 13.79 -8.99
C GLU A 124 -10.71 13.24 -10.40
N HIS A 125 -10.64 14.12 -11.41
CA HIS A 125 -10.59 13.75 -12.82
C HIS A 125 -9.32 12.95 -13.13
N ASN A 126 -8.15 13.43 -12.69
CA ASN A 126 -6.88 12.70 -12.84
C ASN A 126 -6.94 11.32 -12.16
N SER A 127 -7.32 11.31 -10.88
CA SER A 127 -7.31 10.12 -10.05
C SER A 127 -8.31 9.06 -10.53
N SER A 128 -9.57 9.46 -10.78
CA SER A 128 -10.63 8.56 -11.25
C SER A 128 -10.43 8.17 -12.73
N GLY A 129 -9.75 9.01 -13.52
CA GLY A 129 -9.30 8.67 -14.87
C GLY A 129 -8.30 7.51 -14.89
N ARG A 130 -7.30 7.54 -13.99
CA ARG A 130 -6.36 6.42 -13.79
C ARG A 130 -7.09 5.15 -13.33
N PHE A 131 -8.04 5.29 -12.41
CA PHE A 131 -8.90 4.18 -11.98
C PHE A 131 -9.61 3.54 -13.16
N SER A 132 -10.31 4.34 -13.97
CA SER A 132 -11.08 3.82 -15.11
C SER A 132 -10.18 3.09 -16.10
N LYS A 133 -8.99 3.64 -16.38
CA LYS A 133 -8.02 3.01 -17.29
C LYS A 133 -7.48 1.68 -16.76
N ALA A 134 -7.15 1.60 -15.47
CA ALA A 134 -6.73 0.34 -14.84
C ALA A 134 -7.87 -0.68 -14.82
N ALA A 135 -9.09 -0.25 -14.48
CA ALA A 135 -10.29 -1.10 -14.51
C ALA A 135 -10.59 -1.64 -15.92
N ASP A 136 -10.43 -0.82 -16.97
CA ASP A 136 -10.57 -1.27 -18.37
C ASP A 136 -9.54 -2.33 -18.75
N ARG A 137 -8.35 -2.29 -18.16
CA ARG A 137 -7.35 -3.32 -18.39
C ARG A 137 -7.72 -4.61 -17.69
N LEU A 138 -8.21 -4.56 -16.44
CA LEU A 138 -8.73 -5.74 -15.77
C LEU A 138 -9.87 -6.40 -16.57
N ASP A 139 -10.78 -5.59 -17.14
CA ASP A 139 -11.88 -6.09 -17.98
C ASP A 139 -11.40 -6.82 -19.26
N LYS A 140 -10.19 -6.51 -19.73
CA LYS A 140 -9.59 -7.06 -20.97
C LYS A 140 -8.59 -8.18 -20.70
N TYR A 141 -8.31 -8.51 -19.45
CA TYR A 141 -7.36 -9.58 -19.14
C TYR A 141 -8.05 -10.94 -19.25
N GLU A 142 -7.71 -11.69 -20.29
CA GLU A 142 -8.29 -12.99 -20.60
C GLU A 142 -7.44 -14.17 -20.07
N GLY A 143 -6.36 -13.90 -19.33
CA GLY A 143 -5.55 -14.93 -18.66
C GLY A 143 -4.47 -15.60 -19.50
N GLN A 144 -4.33 -15.29 -20.79
CA GLN A 144 -3.31 -15.93 -21.65
C GLN A 144 -1.94 -15.22 -21.60
N ALA A 145 -1.93 -13.92 -21.26
CA ALA A 145 -0.68 -13.19 -21.07
C ALA A 145 -0.08 -13.48 -19.68
N ASP A 146 1.25 -13.45 -19.58
CA ASP A 146 1.95 -13.52 -18.30
C ASP A 146 1.38 -12.46 -17.32
N PRO A 147 0.84 -12.87 -16.16
CA PRO A 147 0.12 -11.96 -15.27
C PRO A 147 1.01 -10.86 -14.70
N VAL A 148 2.28 -11.15 -14.44
CA VAL A 148 3.23 -10.18 -13.89
C VAL A 148 3.57 -9.10 -14.93
N ALA A 149 3.89 -9.50 -16.15
CA ALA A 149 4.12 -8.60 -17.27
C ALA A 149 2.87 -7.77 -17.60
N TYR A 150 1.69 -8.39 -17.57
CA TYR A 150 0.42 -7.68 -17.79
C TYR A 150 0.14 -6.64 -16.69
N ALA A 151 0.44 -6.96 -15.43
CA ALA A 151 0.31 -6.05 -14.31
C ALA A 151 1.26 -4.86 -14.45
N PHE A 152 2.53 -5.07 -14.81
CA PHE A 152 3.46 -3.97 -15.10
C PHE A 152 3.00 -3.11 -16.27
N ALA A 153 2.52 -3.70 -17.36
CA ALA A 153 1.96 -2.94 -18.48
C ALA A 153 0.70 -2.14 -18.06
N THR A 154 -0.05 -2.62 -17.07
CA THR A 154 -1.17 -1.90 -16.47
C THR A 154 -0.70 -0.69 -15.69
N LEU A 155 0.29 -0.87 -14.81
CA LEU A 155 0.92 0.21 -14.04
C LEU A 155 1.56 1.26 -14.97
N ASP A 156 2.27 0.84 -16.01
CA ASP A 156 2.87 1.75 -17.00
C ASP A 156 1.80 2.59 -17.70
N SER A 157 0.63 2.01 -17.97
CA SER A 157 -0.47 2.72 -18.62
C SER A 157 -1.08 3.82 -17.76
N VAL A 158 -0.95 3.74 -16.43
CA VAL A 158 -1.48 4.73 -15.48
C VAL A 158 -0.37 5.52 -14.78
N ALA A 159 0.88 5.35 -15.21
CA ALA A 159 2.03 6.06 -14.69
C ALA A 159 1.92 7.57 -14.98
N GLN A 160 2.39 8.38 -14.04
CA GLN A 160 2.32 9.84 -14.07
C GLN A 160 3.69 10.45 -14.37
N GLY A 161 4.36 9.99 -15.43
CA GLY A 161 5.70 10.45 -15.82
C GLY A 161 6.68 10.43 -14.64
N GLU A 162 7.40 11.54 -14.44
CA GLU A 162 8.40 11.71 -13.38
C GLU A 162 7.83 11.62 -11.95
N HIS A 163 6.51 11.72 -11.78
CA HIS A 163 5.87 11.54 -10.46
C HIS A 163 5.84 10.06 -10.05
N THR A 164 5.80 9.13 -11.00
CA THR A 164 5.87 7.69 -10.70
C THR A 164 7.31 7.30 -10.47
N ARG A 165 7.68 7.08 -9.20
CA ARG A 165 9.07 6.78 -8.80
C ARG A 165 9.43 5.30 -8.90
N TRP A 166 8.45 4.43 -8.75
CA TRP A 166 8.59 2.99 -8.83
C TRP A 166 7.26 2.33 -9.16
N SER A 167 7.30 1.07 -9.56
CA SER A 167 6.15 0.21 -9.78
C SER A 167 6.44 -1.15 -9.16
N ILE A 168 5.45 -1.70 -8.47
CA ILE A 168 5.57 -2.96 -7.72
C ILE A 168 4.41 -3.85 -8.14
N VAL A 169 4.71 -5.12 -8.40
CA VAL A 169 3.74 -6.18 -8.70
C VAL A 169 3.95 -7.28 -7.67
N TYR A 170 2.86 -7.67 -7.02
CA TYR A 170 2.83 -8.73 -6.04
C TYR A 170 2.19 -9.97 -6.65
N ASP A 171 2.99 -11.01 -6.86
CA ASP A 171 2.46 -12.35 -7.13
C ASP A 171 2.10 -13.00 -5.80
N VAL A 172 0.84 -12.84 -5.38
CA VAL A 172 0.35 -13.29 -4.06
C VAL A 172 0.33 -14.81 -3.92
N ASN A 173 0.17 -15.55 -5.02
CA ASN A 173 0.15 -17.00 -5.03
C ASN A 173 1.54 -17.59 -4.80
N ASN A 174 2.54 -17.01 -5.46
CA ASN A 174 3.94 -17.44 -5.35
C ASN A 174 4.73 -16.66 -4.28
N ARG A 175 4.10 -15.69 -3.61
CA ARG A 175 4.72 -14.76 -2.64
C ARG A 175 5.99 -14.11 -3.20
N VAL A 176 5.91 -13.62 -4.43
CA VAL A 176 7.01 -12.92 -5.10
C VAL A 176 6.65 -11.45 -5.27
N ILE A 177 7.54 -10.57 -4.80
CA ILE A 177 7.49 -9.14 -5.01
C ILE A 177 8.38 -8.82 -6.21
N SER A 178 7.81 -8.32 -7.29
CA SER A 178 8.54 -7.81 -8.46
C SER A 178 8.47 -6.30 -8.47
N TYR A 179 9.58 -5.59 -8.68
CA TYR A 179 9.56 -4.13 -8.73
C TYR A 179 10.56 -3.55 -9.74
N LYS A 180 10.27 -2.33 -10.20
CA LYS A 180 11.20 -1.50 -10.98
C LYS A 180 11.13 -0.07 -10.47
N THR A 181 12.19 0.71 -10.69
CA THR A 181 12.28 2.11 -10.25
C THR A 181 12.55 3.01 -11.44
N GLY A 182 12.30 4.33 -11.30
CA GLY A 182 12.70 5.29 -12.32
C GLY A 182 14.21 5.33 -12.56
N ALA A 183 15.02 5.00 -11.54
CA ALA A 183 16.48 4.93 -11.65
C ALA A 183 16.99 3.59 -12.25
N ASN A 184 16.20 2.52 -12.14
CA ASN A 184 16.53 1.20 -12.67
C ASN A 184 15.25 0.54 -13.24
N PRO A 185 15.08 0.56 -14.58
CA PRO A 185 13.89 0.00 -15.22
C PRO A 185 13.91 -1.53 -15.31
N LEU A 186 15.02 -2.19 -14.98
CA LEU A 186 15.09 -3.65 -14.94
C LEU A 186 14.32 -4.18 -13.73
N VAL A 187 13.34 -5.04 -13.98
CA VAL A 187 12.55 -5.69 -12.93
C VAL A 187 13.46 -6.50 -12.02
N GLN A 188 13.41 -6.20 -10.73
CA GLN A 188 14.03 -6.97 -9.66
C GLN A 188 12.97 -7.79 -8.93
N THR A 189 13.34 -8.92 -8.36
CA THR A 189 12.43 -9.77 -7.60
C THR A 189 12.90 -10.03 -6.17
N ILE A 190 11.95 -10.28 -5.28
CA ILE A 190 12.14 -10.75 -3.90
C ILE A 190 11.12 -11.88 -3.70
N ALA A 191 11.58 -13.11 -3.49
CA ALA A 191 10.70 -14.21 -3.12
C ALA A 191 10.66 -14.30 -1.59
N MET A 192 9.47 -14.28 -0.99
CA MET A 192 9.32 -14.36 0.46
C MET A 192 9.86 -15.70 0.99
N ASP A 193 9.71 -16.77 0.22
CA ASP A 193 10.17 -18.12 0.59
C ASP A 193 11.71 -18.24 0.74
N ASP A 194 12.47 -17.27 0.22
CA ASP A 194 13.93 -17.24 0.41
C ASP A 194 14.34 -16.73 1.81
N PHE A 195 13.41 -16.20 2.60
CA PHE A 195 13.67 -15.62 3.92
C PHE A 195 13.28 -16.57 5.05
N ASN A 196 14.00 -16.47 6.16
CA ASN A 196 13.62 -17.12 7.41
C ASN A 196 12.88 -16.12 8.31
N PHE A 197 11.58 -16.34 8.48
CA PHE A 197 10.69 -15.55 9.36
C PHE A 197 10.52 -16.14 10.76
N SER A 198 11.25 -17.21 11.09
CA SER A 198 11.29 -17.74 12.46
C SER A 198 11.69 -16.63 13.42
N CYS A 199 11.06 -16.62 14.60
CA CYS A 199 11.31 -15.59 15.58
C CYS A 199 12.80 -15.40 15.90
N GLY A 200 13.26 -14.16 15.83
CA GLY A 200 14.62 -13.77 16.19
C GLY A 200 14.90 -12.30 15.88
N ASP A 201 16.06 -11.80 16.29
CA ASP A 201 16.44 -10.38 16.18
C ASP A 201 17.00 -9.99 14.81
N ARG A 202 16.61 -10.71 13.74
CA ARG A 202 17.14 -10.51 12.40
C ARG A 202 16.22 -9.59 11.59
N HIS A 203 16.57 -8.32 11.57
CA HIS A 203 15.93 -7.33 10.70
C HIS A 203 16.83 -7.04 9.51
N LEU A 204 16.27 -7.06 8.30
CA LEU A 204 17.02 -6.85 7.06
C LEU A 204 16.47 -5.64 6.31
N SER A 205 17.33 -4.99 5.55
CA SER A 205 16.99 -3.86 4.68
C SER A 205 17.79 -3.93 3.39
N ARG A 206 17.23 -3.35 2.34
CA ARG A 206 17.88 -3.18 1.05
C ARG A 206 17.48 -1.84 0.45
N SER A 207 18.43 -1.20 -0.23
CA SER A 207 18.12 -0.02 -1.04
C SER A 207 17.24 -0.42 -2.23
N ILE A 208 16.14 0.31 -2.46
CA ILE A 208 15.24 0.03 -3.59
C ILE A 208 15.91 0.22 -4.96
N VAL A 209 17.01 0.98 -5.04
CA VAL A 209 17.77 1.15 -6.29
C VAL A 209 18.89 0.12 -6.47
N ALA A 210 19.06 -0.80 -5.52
CA ALA A 210 20.04 -1.88 -5.66
C ALA A 210 19.69 -2.79 -6.84
N THR A 211 20.72 -3.15 -7.62
CA THR A 211 20.62 -4.11 -8.72
C THR A 211 20.91 -5.52 -8.19
N ALA A 212 20.00 -6.04 -7.38
CA ALA A 212 20.07 -7.41 -6.87
C ALA A 212 18.67 -8.01 -6.76
N SER A 213 18.52 -9.25 -7.24
CA SER A 213 17.30 -10.05 -7.08
C SER A 213 17.50 -11.11 -6.01
N GLY A 214 16.40 -11.56 -5.39
CA GLY A 214 16.44 -12.51 -4.26
C GLY A 214 16.93 -11.88 -2.95
N VAL A 215 17.45 -12.71 -2.05
CA VAL A 215 17.99 -12.31 -0.73
C VAL A 215 19.34 -11.59 -0.85
N GLU A 216 20.03 -11.75 -1.97
CA GLU A 216 21.28 -11.02 -2.21
C GLU A 216 21.04 -9.49 -2.14
N GLY A 217 21.96 -8.80 -1.48
CA GLY A 217 21.87 -7.36 -1.25
C GLY A 217 21.03 -6.92 -0.04
N PHE A 218 20.37 -7.84 0.68
CA PHE A 218 19.81 -7.53 1.99
C PHE A 218 20.91 -7.52 3.05
N LEU A 219 20.96 -6.42 3.81
CA LEU A 219 21.90 -6.19 4.91
C LEU A 219 21.14 -6.03 6.23
N PRO A 220 21.76 -6.31 7.39
CA PRO A 220 21.15 -6.03 8.68
C PRO A 220 20.64 -4.58 8.75
N LEU A 221 19.36 -4.41 9.10
CA LEU A 221 18.79 -3.10 9.39
C LEU A 221 19.31 -2.63 10.74
N THR A 222 19.92 -1.45 10.77
CA THR A 222 20.35 -0.80 12.01
C THR A 222 19.62 0.53 12.19
N PRO A 223 19.50 1.06 13.42
CA PRO A 223 18.95 2.38 13.67
C PRO A 223 19.67 3.47 12.88
N GLU A 224 20.98 3.34 12.65
CA GLU A 224 21.77 4.28 11.87
C GLU A 224 21.36 4.29 10.39
N ILE A 225 21.17 3.11 9.80
CA ILE A 225 20.68 2.97 8.42
C ILE A 225 19.27 3.58 8.32
N ASN A 226 18.38 3.23 9.23
CA ASN A 226 17.00 3.72 9.22
C ASN A 226 16.94 5.24 9.44
N MET A 227 17.72 5.76 10.38
CA MET A 227 17.84 7.19 10.66
C MET A 227 18.39 7.97 9.45
N HIS A 228 19.34 7.40 8.71
CA HIS A 228 19.85 8.03 7.50
C HIS A 228 18.72 8.23 6.46
N SER A 229 17.89 7.20 6.23
CA SER A 229 16.71 7.30 5.37
C SER A 229 15.72 8.35 5.88
N PHE A 230 15.48 8.39 7.19
CA PHE A 230 14.58 9.38 7.79
C PHE A 230 15.05 10.81 7.56
N ARG A 231 16.35 11.10 7.73
CA ARG A 231 16.91 12.44 7.49
C ARG A 231 16.72 12.90 6.04
N ILE A 232 16.95 12.01 5.07
CA ILE A 232 16.69 12.29 3.66
C ILE A 232 15.21 12.58 3.41
N MET A 233 14.30 11.81 4.02
CA MET A 233 12.86 12.03 3.89
C MET A 233 12.42 13.37 4.51
N LYS A 234 12.95 13.71 5.67
CA LYS A 234 12.64 14.97 6.39
C LYS A 234 13.01 16.21 5.58
N GLU A 235 14.11 16.18 4.83
CA GLU A 235 14.49 17.27 3.92
C GLU A 235 13.49 17.47 2.77
N LYS A 236 12.83 16.39 2.33
CA LYS A 236 11.97 16.39 1.14
C LYS A 236 10.49 16.49 1.44
N LEU A 237 10.04 16.04 2.61
CA LEU A 237 8.63 15.90 2.96
C LEU A 237 8.22 16.98 3.98
N ALA A 238 7.32 17.86 3.56
CA ALA A 238 6.89 19.00 4.37
C ALA A 238 6.32 18.58 5.73
N PHE A 239 5.52 17.50 5.78
CA PHE A 239 4.89 17.00 7.01
C PHE A 239 5.86 16.37 8.02
N LEU A 240 7.13 16.14 7.65
CA LEU A 240 8.17 15.64 8.57
C LEU A 240 9.09 16.75 9.10
N LYS A 241 9.00 17.98 8.59
CA LYS A 241 9.96 19.06 8.90
C LYS A 241 10.02 19.38 10.39
N ASP A 242 8.88 19.37 11.05
CA ASP A 242 8.75 19.76 12.46
C ASP A 242 8.91 18.58 13.43
N LEU A 243 9.15 17.37 12.93
CA LEU A 243 9.31 16.18 13.77
C LEU A 243 10.61 16.27 14.61
N PRO A 244 10.56 16.23 15.95
CA PRO A 244 11.74 16.32 16.80
C PRO A 244 12.75 15.18 16.54
N GLU A 245 14.06 15.46 16.67
CA GLU A 245 15.08 14.44 16.42
C GLU A 245 15.00 13.26 17.40
N GLU A 246 14.59 13.46 18.65
CA GLU A 246 14.39 12.37 19.62
C GLU A 246 13.22 11.45 19.23
N GLU A 247 12.17 12.02 18.65
CA GLU A 247 11.05 11.23 18.11
C GLU A 247 11.51 10.44 16.88
N MET A 248 12.30 11.06 15.99
CA MET A 248 12.94 10.36 14.87
C MET A 248 13.82 9.19 15.33
N LYS A 249 14.60 9.35 16.40
CA LYS A 249 15.44 8.27 16.96
C LYS A 249 14.59 7.11 17.47
N THR A 250 13.48 7.44 18.12
CA THR A 250 12.51 6.46 18.61
C THR A 250 11.92 5.66 17.45
N ILE A 251 11.43 6.35 16.41
CA ILE A 251 10.85 5.71 15.22
C ILE A 251 11.91 4.88 14.47
N ALA A 252 13.11 5.42 14.29
CA ALA A 252 14.20 4.73 13.60
C ALA A 252 14.61 3.42 14.30
N SER A 253 14.39 3.33 15.61
CA SER A 253 14.70 2.14 16.43
C SER A 253 13.48 1.24 16.69
N TRP A 254 12.28 1.65 16.26
CA TRP A 254 11.03 0.95 16.58
C TRP A 254 11.02 -0.52 16.17
N PHE A 255 11.66 -0.87 15.05
CA PHE A 255 11.73 -2.25 14.60
C PHE A 255 12.35 -3.21 15.62
N ARG A 256 13.17 -2.70 16.56
CA ARG A 256 13.78 -3.48 17.65
C ARG A 256 12.86 -3.69 18.86
N SER A 257 11.77 -2.94 18.97
CA SER A 257 10.82 -3.11 20.09
C SER A 257 9.82 -4.23 19.83
N VAL A 258 9.70 -4.70 18.58
CA VAL A 258 8.80 -5.78 18.19
C VAL A 258 9.37 -7.11 18.66
N GLN A 259 8.64 -7.81 19.51
CA GLN A 259 8.97 -9.16 19.96
C GLN A 259 7.96 -10.13 19.36
N CYS A 260 8.40 -11.30 18.92
CA CYS A 260 7.47 -12.35 18.53
C CYS A 260 6.89 -12.98 19.80
N ASN A 261 5.57 -13.19 19.77
CA ASN A 261 4.79 -13.83 20.83
C ASN A 261 4.22 -15.15 20.34
#